data_AF-A0A7W1RPI7-F1
#
_entry.id   AF-A0A7W1RPI7-F1
#
_cell.length_a   1.000
_cell.length_b   1.000
_cell.length_c   1.000
_cell.angle_alpha   90.00
_cell.angle_beta   90.00
_cell.angle_gamma   90.00
#
_symmetry.space_group_name_H-M   'P 1'
#
loop_
_entity.id
_entity.type
_entity.pdbx_description
1 polymer ?
#
loop_
_entity_poly.entity_id
_entity_poly.type
_entity_poly.pdbx_seq_one_letter_code
_entity_poly.pdbx_strand_id
1 'polypeptide(L)'
;MALLLWLSFATACSTIATFDQVAYDKATGAKAEALALMDKATDSYGAHLKEIEAVSLTIDKAYEYDRGRALNTVTVQQWEVLRDPNRNLFGGFLRRWHDKGSLKVDYITEKKPDIAEAFDQITGLEIGKRKAN
;
A
#
# COMPACT_ATOMS: atom_id res chain seq x y z
N MET A 1 -30.67 33.35 -41.94
CA MET A 1 -29.79 33.90 -40.88
C MET A 1 -29.19 32.72 -40.13
N ALA A 2 -27.88 32.56 -40.27
CA ALA A 2 -26.96 31.64 -39.59
C ALA A 2 -27.15 31.63 -38.06
N LEU A 3 -26.78 30.64 -37.25
CA LEU A 3 -26.22 29.29 -37.35
C LEU A 3 -26.30 28.81 -35.88
N LEU A 4 -27.05 27.75 -35.57
CA LEU A 4 -27.15 27.21 -34.22
C LEU A 4 -25.80 26.59 -33.82
N LEU A 5 -25.02 27.31 -33.02
CA LEU A 5 -23.81 26.82 -32.36
C LEU A 5 -24.20 25.80 -31.28
N TRP A 6 -24.16 24.53 -31.66
CA TRP A 6 -24.30 23.41 -30.75
C TRP A 6 -23.02 23.29 -29.92
N LEU A 7 -23.05 23.77 -28.68
CA LEU A 7 -21.94 23.70 -27.73
C LEU A 7 -21.80 22.23 -27.26
N SER A 8 -20.92 21.47 -27.92
CA SER A 8 -20.53 20.14 -27.47
C SER A 8 -19.71 20.25 -26.18
N PHE A 9 -20.35 20.07 -25.01
CA PHE A 9 -19.64 19.86 -23.75
C PHE A 9 -18.91 18.51 -23.80
N ALA A 10 -17.62 18.53 -24.12
CA ALA A 10 -16.76 17.37 -23.98
C ALA A 10 -16.54 17.11 -22.48
N THR A 11 -17.30 16.19 -21.89
CA THR A 11 -17.00 15.65 -20.56
C THR A 11 -15.76 14.78 -20.68
N ALA A 12 -14.61 15.29 -20.26
CA ALA A 12 -13.40 14.48 -20.15
C ALA A 12 -13.62 13.40 -19.09
N CYS A 13 -13.82 12.15 -19.50
CA CYS A 13 -13.81 11.02 -18.57
C CYS A 13 -12.40 10.87 -17.99
N SER A 14 -12.30 10.85 -16.65
CA SER A 14 -11.04 10.53 -15.98
C SER A 14 -10.67 9.07 -16.24
N THR A 15 -9.38 8.79 -16.41
CA THR A 15 -8.83 7.44 -16.54
C THR A 15 -8.19 6.95 -15.23
N ILE A 16 -8.19 7.78 -14.19
CA ILE A 16 -7.61 7.52 -12.88
C ILE A 16 -8.57 7.96 -11.76
N ALA A 17 -8.52 7.26 -10.62
CA ALA A 17 -9.20 7.68 -9.40
C ALA A 17 -8.78 9.11 -8.99
N THR A 18 -9.69 9.86 -8.36
CA THR A 18 -9.37 11.15 -7.73
C THR A 18 -8.69 10.92 -6.39
N PHE A 19 -7.94 11.91 -5.91
CA PHE A 19 -7.31 11.89 -4.58
C PHE A 19 -8.34 11.61 -3.47
N ASP A 20 -7.92 10.82 -2.49
CA ASP A 20 -8.68 10.43 -1.32
C ASP A 20 -7.77 10.45 -0.08
N GLN A 21 -8.14 11.31 0.88
CA GLN A 21 -7.37 11.49 2.12
C GLN A 21 -7.38 10.21 2.98
N VAL A 22 -8.48 9.46 2.96
CA VAL A 22 -8.62 8.24 3.76
C VAL A 22 -7.72 7.13 3.22
N ALA A 23 -7.55 7.02 1.89
CA ALA A 23 -6.57 6.11 1.29
C ALA A 23 -5.14 6.47 1.72
N TYR A 24 -4.78 7.75 1.66
CA TYR A 24 -3.47 8.23 2.09
C TYR A 24 -3.19 7.94 3.58
N ASP A 25 -4.16 8.23 4.46
CA ASP A 25 -4.03 8.01 5.90
C ASP A 25 -3.91 6.51 6.22
N LYS A 26 -4.67 5.65 5.54
CA LYS A 26 -4.56 4.19 5.66
C LYS A 26 -3.19 3.69 5.24
N ALA A 27 -2.68 4.17 4.10
CA ALA A 27 -1.38 3.74 3.58
C ALA A 27 -0.22 4.18 4.48
N THR A 28 -0.25 5.42 4.97
CA THR A 28 0.79 5.95 5.88
C THR A 28 0.74 5.31 7.27
N GLY A 29 -0.46 5.04 7.80
CA GLY A 29 -0.63 4.28 9.04
C GLY A 29 -0.11 2.85 8.90
N ALA A 30 -0.49 2.14 7.84
CA ALA A 30 -0.01 0.80 7.55
C ALA A 30 1.52 0.75 7.41
N LYS A 31 2.13 1.76 6.77
CA LYS A 31 3.60 1.89 6.69
C LYS A 31 4.23 1.95 8.07
N ALA A 32 3.75 2.84 8.93
CA ALA A 32 4.31 3.02 10.26
C ALA A 32 4.23 1.73 11.09
N GLU A 33 3.08 1.07 11.08
CA GLU A 33 2.86 -0.21 11.78
C GLU A 33 3.77 -1.33 11.23
N ALA A 34 3.88 -1.46 9.90
CA ALA A 34 4.74 -2.45 9.26
C ALA A 34 6.21 -2.28 9.66
N LEU A 35 6.72 -1.05 9.56
CA LEU A 35 8.12 -0.76 9.87
C LEU A 35 8.42 -0.96 11.36
N ALA A 36 7.48 -0.67 12.25
CA ALA A 36 7.62 -0.93 13.68
C ALA A 36 7.62 -2.43 14.01
N LEU A 37 6.79 -3.22 13.32
CA LEU A 37 6.78 -4.67 13.47
C LEU A 37 8.09 -5.30 12.99
N MET A 38 8.67 -4.80 11.90
CA MET A 38 9.95 -5.31 11.38
C MET A 38 11.09 -5.20 12.40
N ASP A 39 11.09 -4.17 13.26
CA ASP A 39 12.11 -4.00 14.30
C ASP A 39 12.07 -5.10 15.36
N LYS A 40 10.94 -5.78 15.51
CA LYS A 40 10.74 -6.88 16.46
C LYS A 40 11.18 -8.24 15.90
N ALA A 41 11.58 -8.30 14.63
CA ALA A 41 11.86 -9.57 13.97
C ALA A 41 13.16 -10.26 14.42
N THR A 42 13.94 -9.64 15.30
CA THR A 42 15.02 -10.33 16.04
C THR A 42 14.49 -11.33 17.05
N ASP A 43 13.26 -11.14 17.52
CA ASP A 43 12.59 -12.06 18.42
C ASP A 43 11.97 -13.23 17.64
N SER A 44 11.51 -14.24 18.38
CA SER A 44 10.79 -15.36 17.77
C SER A 44 9.46 -14.89 17.17
N TYR A 45 9.17 -15.31 15.93
CA TYR A 45 7.93 -15.07 15.21
C TYR A 45 6.69 -15.42 16.06
N GLY A 46 6.75 -16.56 16.76
CA GLY A 46 5.68 -17.04 17.63
C GLY A 46 5.32 -16.08 18.77
N ALA A 47 6.27 -15.28 19.26
CA ALA A 47 6.02 -14.31 20.33
C ALA A 47 5.19 -13.10 19.85
N HIS A 48 5.19 -12.84 18.54
CA HIS A 48 4.60 -11.65 17.94
C HIS A 48 3.38 -11.95 17.05
N LEU A 49 2.83 -13.16 17.09
CA LEU A 49 1.70 -13.58 16.23
C LEU A 49 0.53 -12.59 16.23
N LYS A 50 0.12 -12.12 17.40
CA LYS A 50 -1.00 -11.15 17.53
C LYS A 50 -0.70 -9.83 16.82
N GLU A 51 0.54 -9.36 16.92
CA GLU A 51 0.96 -8.12 16.28
C GLU A 51 1.09 -8.29 14.77
N ILE A 52 1.63 -9.44 14.33
CA ILE A 52 1.72 -9.81 12.91
C ILE A 52 0.33 -9.85 12.28
N GLU A 53 -0.63 -10.51 12.94
CA GLU A 53 -2.02 -10.57 12.50
C GLU A 53 -2.66 -9.18 12.46
N ALA A 54 -2.43 -8.35 13.48
CA ALA A 54 -2.98 -7.00 13.55
C ALA A 54 -2.46 -6.11 12.40
N VAL A 55 -1.14 -6.08 12.17
CA VAL A 55 -0.53 -5.29 11.10
C VAL A 55 -0.92 -5.81 9.72
N SER A 56 -0.97 -7.14 9.54
CA SER A 56 -1.44 -7.74 8.29
C SER A 56 -2.88 -7.33 7.99
N LEU A 57 -3.75 -7.32 9.01
CA LEU A 57 -5.12 -6.85 8.89
C LEU A 57 -5.21 -5.36 8.58
N THR A 58 -4.34 -4.52 9.16
CA THR A 58 -4.28 -3.08 8.81
C THR A 58 -3.94 -2.89 7.33
N ILE A 59 -2.93 -3.60 6.83
CA ILE A 59 -2.51 -3.57 5.43
C ILE A 59 -3.63 -4.09 4.52
N ASP A 60 -4.29 -5.18 4.90
CA ASP A 60 -5.42 -5.75 4.15
C ASP A 60 -6.59 -4.75 4.07
N LYS A 61 -6.92 -4.06 5.16
CA LYS A 61 -7.94 -3.01 5.16
C LYS A 61 -7.58 -1.82 4.24
N ALA A 62 -6.31 -1.44 4.16
CA ALA A 62 -5.84 -0.40 3.25
C ALA A 62 -5.96 -0.85 1.79
N TYR A 63 -5.53 -2.08 1.49
CA TYR A 63 -5.72 -2.69 0.17
C TYR A 63 -7.19 -2.76 -0.23
N GLU A 64 -8.06 -3.27 0.64
CA GLU A 64 -9.49 -3.43 0.34
C GLU A 64 -10.17 -2.08 0.07
N TYR A 65 -9.76 -1.04 0.82
CA TYR A 65 -10.22 0.32 0.57
C TYR A 65 -9.84 0.79 -0.84
N ASP A 66 -8.58 0.66 -1.22
CA ASP A 66 -8.11 1.06 -2.55
C ASP A 66 -8.68 0.21 -3.67
N ARG A 67 -8.90 -1.09 -3.44
CA ARG A 67 -9.53 -2.01 -4.39
C ARG A 67 -10.99 -1.68 -4.66
N GLY A 68 -11.70 -1.17 -3.65
CA GLY A 68 -13.09 -0.72 -3.80
C GLY A 68 -13.24 0.56 -4.63
N ARG A 69 -12.15 1.26 -4.95
CA ARG A 69 -12.20 2.53 -5.70
C ARG A 69 -12.07 2.29 -7.21
N ALA A 70 -13.03 2.84 -7.97
CA ALA A 70 -12.99 2.79 -9.43
C ALA A 70 -11.72 3.46 -9.98
N LEU A 71 -11.17 2.91 -11.07
CA LEU A 71 -9.98 3.45 -11.76
C LEU A 71 -8.72 3.55 -10.89
N ASN A 72 -8.61 2.69 -9.87
CA ASN A 72 -7.47 2.66 -8.94
C ASN A 72 -6.50 1.48 -9.16
N THR A 73 -6.54 0.87 -10.34
CA THR A 73 -5.89 -0.42 -10.64
C THR A 73 -4.38 -0.44 -10.38
N VAL A 74 -3.67 0.65 -10.69
CA VAL A 74 -2.22 0.74 -10.47
C VAL A 74 -1.88 0.72 -8.99
N THR A 75 -2.60 1.48 -8.14
CA THR A 75 -2.41 1.46 -6.69
C THR A 75 -2.71 0.07 -6.12
N VAL A 76 -3.76 -0.60 -6.61
CA VAL A 76 -4.11 -1.97 -6.20
C VAL A 76 -2.99 -2.96 -6.52
N GLN A 77 -2.38 -2.88 -7.70
CA GLN A 77 -1.25 -3.73 -8.07
C GLN A 77 -0.03 -3.55 -7.14
N GLN A 78 0.25 -2.32 -6.69
CA GLN A 78 1.34 -2.09 -5.73
C GLN A 78 1.07 -2.76 -4.38
N TRP A 79 -0.17 -2.70 -3.89
CA TRP A 79 -0.58 -3.43 -2.69
C TRP A 79 -0.45 -4.95 -2.83
N GLU A 80 -0.79 -5.51 -3.99
CA GLU A 80 -0.64 -6.94 -4.27
C GLU A 80 0.83 -7.36 -4.21
N VAL A 81 1.73 -6.59 -4.82
CA VAL A 81 3.18 -6.84 -4.78
C VAL A 81 3.72 -6.73 -3.36
N LEU A 82 3.27 -5.75 -2.58
CA LEU A 82 3.69 -5.54 -1.18
C LEU A 82 3.31 -6.73 -0.28
N ARG A 83 2.08 -7.24 -0.44
CA ARG A 83 1.47 -8.26 0.41
C ARG A 83 1.81 -9.69 0.00
N ASP A 84 2.21 -9.92 -1.25
CA ASP A 84 2.47 -11.26 -1.77
C ASP A 84 3.58 -11.96 -0.96
N PRO A 85 3.28 -13.08 -0.28
CA PRO A 85 4.28 -13.83 0.47
C PRO A 85 5.38 -14.37 -0.43
N ASN A 86 5.14 -14.53 -1.73
CA ASN A 86 6.09 -15.05 -2.70
C ASN A 86 7.06 -14.02 -3.26
N ARG A 87 6.86 -12.75 -2.95
CA ARG A 87 7.74 -11.66 -3.37
C ARG A 87 8.70 -11.27 -2.26
N ASN A 88 9.46 -10.19 -2.50
CA ASN A 88 10.53 -9.73 -1.62
C ASN A 88 10.15 -8.47 -0.85
N LEU A 89 8.86 -8.17 -0.66
CA LEU A 89 8.41 -7.03 0.16
C LEU A 89 7.84 -7.53 1.50
N PHE A 90 6.84 -6.86 2.06
CA PHE A 90 6.34 -7.14 3.41
C PHE A 90 5.83 -8.57 3.58
N GLY A 91 5.03 -9.09 2.62
CA GLY A 91 4.58 -10.48 2.64
C GLY A 91 5.75 -11.47 2.68
N GLY A 92 6.75 -11.27 1.82
CA GLY A 92 7.98 -12.07 1.78
C GLY A 92 8.82 -11.97 3.05
N PHE A 93 8.87 -10.79 3.65
CA PHE A 93 9.53 -10.55 4.93
C PHE A 93 8.87 -11.38 6.04
N LEU A 94 7.54 -11.33 6.15
CA LEU A 94 6.80 -12.12 7.15
C LEU A 94 6.99 -13.62 6.93
N ARG A 95 6.93 -14.11 5.68
CA ARG A 95 7.22 -15.51 5.37
C ARG A 95 8.63 -15.91 5.81
N ARG A 96 9.63 -15.09 5.50
CA ARG A 96 11.00 -15.38 5.90
C ARG A 96 11.16 -15.41 7.42
N TRP A 97 10.53 -14.48 8.14
CA TRP A 97 10.56 -14.46 9.60
C TRP A 97 9.91 -15.72 10.18
N HIS A 98 8.76 -16.13 9.65
CA HIS A 98 8.11 -17.40 10.00
C HIS A 98 9.06 -18.59 9.79
N ASP A 99 9.64 -18.72 8.60
CA ASP A 99 10.46 -19.89 8.24
C ASP A 99 11.78 -19.97 9.01
N LYS A 100 12.31 -18.82 9.47
CA LYS A 100 13.56 -18.75 10.22
C LYS A 100 13.36 -18.70 11.73
N GLY A 101 12.14 -18.49 12.21
CA GLY A 101 11.85 -18.22 13.61
C GLY A 101 12.26 -16.81 14.05
N SER A 102 13.45 -16.34 13.70
CA SER A 102 13.90 -14.96 13.89
C SER A 102 14.84 -14.51 12.77
N LEU A 103 15.05 -13.19 12.65
CA LEU A 103 15.86 -12.56 11.64
C LEU A 103 17.06 -11.83 12.24
N LYS A 104 18.14 -11.71 11.46
CA LYS A 104 19.33 -10.94 11.84
C LYS A 104 19.07 -9.44 11.68
N VAL A 105 19.62 -8.64 12.58
CA VAL A 105 19.55 -7.16 12.54
C VAL A 105 20.01 -6.62 11.19
N ASP A 106 21.10 -7.14 10.61
CA ASP A 106 21.62 -6.67 9.33
C ASP A 106 20.60 -6.88 8.19
N TYR A 107 19.93 -8.03 8.17
CA TYR A 107 18.88 -8.31 7.18
C TYR A 107 17.70 -7.36 7.35
N ILE A 108 17.27 -7.10 8.60
CA ILE A 108 16.16 -6.17 8.88
C ILE A 108 16.55 -4.75 8.42
N THR A 109 17.76 -4.31 8.75
CA THR A 109 18.29 -2.98 8.40
C THR A 109 18.36 -2.78 6.89
N GLU A 110 18.82 -3.79 6.14
CA GLU A 110 18.87 -3.77 4.68
C GLU A 110 17.46 -3.78 4.06
N LYS A 111 16.54 -4.55 4.63
CA LYS A 111 15.22 -4.78 4.02
C LYS A 111 14.18 -3.70 4.33
N LYS A 112 14.32 -3.02 5.46
CA LYS A 112 13.37 -2.00 5.93
C LYS A 112 13.21 -0.82 4.96
N PRO A 113 14.29 -0.28 4.34
CA PRO A 113 14.18 0.74 3.30
C PRO A 113 13.36 0.30 2.08
N ASP A 114 13.55 -0.91 1.55
CA ASP A 114 12.78 -1.41 0.40
C ASP A 114 11.27 -1.42 0.66
N ILE A 115 10.88 -1.88 1.86
CA ILE A 115 9.48 -1.94 2.26
C ILE A 115 8.93 -0.52 2.48
N ALA A 116 9.72 0.37 3.09
CA ALA A 116 9.34 1.77 3.24
C ALA A 116 9.11 2.45 1.89
N GLU A 117 10.00 2.22 0.91
CA GLU A 117 9.88 2.76 -0.44
C GLU A 117 8.64 2.22 -1.16
N ALA A 118 8.32 0.93 -1.02
CA ALA A 118 7.09 0.37 -1.61
C ALA A 118 5.82 1.06 -1.09
N PHE A 119 5.76 1.39 0.22
CA PHE A 119 4.67 2.22 0.75
C PHE A 119 4.72 3.66 0.21
N ASP A 120 5.90 4.24 0.02
CA ASP A 120 6.04 5.58 -0.56
C ASP A 120 5.61 5.64 -2.03
N GLN A 121 5.77 4.55 -2.78
CA GLN A 121 5.23 4.42 -4.13
C GLN A 121 3.69 4.41 -4.11
N ILE A 122 3.07 3.70 -3.16
CA ILE A 122 1.61 3.68 -2.98
C ILE A 122 1.08 5.08 -2.64
N THR A 123 1.67 5.76 -1.65
CA THR A 123 1.24 7.10 -1.23
C THR A 123 1.57 8.16 -2.28
N GLY A 124 2.69 8.01 -3.00
CA GLY A 124 3.06 8.87 -4.12
C GLY A 124 2.07 8.80 -5.28
N LEU A 125 1.56 7.60 -5.61
CA LEU A 125 0.47 7.43 -6.56
C LEU A 125 -0.81 8.13 -6.10
N GLU A 126 -1.13 8.08 -4.80
CA GLU A 126 -2.30 8.77 -4.24
C GLU A 126 -2.15 10.30 -4.32
N ILE A 127 -1.02 10.85 -3.87
CA ILE A 127 -0.74 12.29 -3.91
C ILE A 127 -0.73 12.81 -5.36
N GLY A 128 -0.31 11.99 -6.32
CA GLY A 128 -0.33 12.33 -7.74
C GLY A 128 -1.73 12.46 -8.35
N LYS A 129 -2.79 12.00 -7.67
CA LYS A 129 -4.17 12.10 -8.17
C LYS A 129 -4.71 13.52 -7.99
N ARG A 130 -5.55 13.94 -8.93
CA ARG A 130 -6.27 15.21 -8.83
C ARG A 130 -7.36 15.11 -7.77
N LYS A 131 -7.57 16.18 -7.01
CA LYS A 131 -8.75 16.28 -6.13
C LYS A 131 -10.03 16.23 -6.96
N ALA A 132 -11.08 15.64 -6.40
CA ALA A 132 -12.40 15.74 -6.99
C ALA A 132 -12.80 17.23 -7.08
N ASN A 133 -13.35 17.63 -8.23
CA ASN A 133 -13.90 18.97 -8.44
C ASN A 133 -15.32 19.07 -7.86
#